data_AF-H2EPE9-F1
#
_entry.id   AF-H2EPE9-F1
#
_cell.length_a   1.000
_cell.length_b   1.000
_cell.length_c   1.000
_cell.angle_alpha   90.00
_cell.angle_beta   90.00
_cell.angle_gamma   90.00
#
_symmetry.space_group_name_H-M   'P 1'
#
loop_
_entity.id
_entity.type
_entity.pdbx_description
1 polymer ?
#
loop_
_entity_poly.entity_id
_entity_poly.type
_entity_poly.pdbx_seq_one_letter_code
_entity_poly.pdbx_strand_id
1 'polypeptide(L)'
;MNTTISIMIISLTLSTILMMLNYWLTLMKPDNEKLSPYECGFDPLESARLPFSIRFFLVAILFLLFDLEIALLLPLPWAMQLPHPT
;
A
#
# COMPACT_ATOMS: atom_id res chain seq x y z
N MET A 1 13.05 -17.92 -18.39
CA MET A 1 12.18 -16.93 -17.73
C MET A 1 13.05 -16.11 -16.78
N ASN A 2 13.03 -14.78 -16.86
CA ASN A 2 13.92 -13.94 -16.04
C ASN A 2 13.57 -14.10 -14.55
N THR A 3 14.56 -14.06 -13.66
CA THR A 3 14.36 -14.28 -12.21
C THR A 3 13.38 -13.28 -11.60
N THR A 4 13.43 -12.03 -12.05
CA THR A 4 12.48 -10.96 -11.66
C THR A 4 11.04 -11.32 -12.02
N ILE A 5 10.82 -11.78 -13.25
CA ILE A 5 9.50 -12.18 -13.74
C ILE A 5 8.99 -13.38 -12.94
N SER A 6 9.84 -14.35 -12.62
CA SER A 6 9.43 -15.50 -11.80
C SER A 6 9.00 -15.11 -10.38
N ILE A 7 9.69 -14.16 -9.73
CA ILE A 7 9.35 -13.72 -8.37
C ILE A 7 7.98 -13.01 -8.35
N MET A 8 7.72 -12.15 -9.34
CA MET A 8 6.45 -11.45 -9.46
C MET A 8 5.28 -12.43 -9.70
N ILE A 9 5.47 -13.43 -10.56
CA ILE A 9 4.45 -14.44 -10.84
C ILE A 9 4.18 -15.32 -9.61
N ILE A 10 5.22 -15.77 -8.91
CA ILE A 10 5.06 -16.64 -7.74
C ILE A 10 4.35 -15.91 -6.59
N SER A 11 4.71 -14.65 -6.32
CA SER A 11 4.08 -13.88 -5.23
C SER A 11 2.60 -13.59 -5.48
N LEU A 12 2.23 -13.24 -6.72
CA LEU A 12 0.83 -13.01 -7.10
C LEU A 12 0.02 -14.30 -7.07
N THR A 13 0.56 -15.40 -7.60
CA THR A 13 -0.14 -16.69 -7.61
C THR A 13 -0.31 -17.24 -6.20
N LEU A 14 0.70 -17.14 -5.34
CA LEU A 14 0.60 -17.61 -3.96
C LEU A 14 -0.46 -16.84 -3.15
N SER A 15 -0.45 -15.50 -3.21
CA SER A 15 -1.42 -14.66 -2.47
C SER A 15 -2.86 -14.91 -2.92
N THR A 16 -3.09 -15.05 -4.22
CA THR A 16 -4.42 -15.35 -4.77
C THR A 16 -4.88 -16.76 -4.43
N ILE A 17 -4.01 -17.78 -4.50
CA ILE A 17 -4.34 -19.15 -4.09
C ILE A 17 -4.76 -19.20 -2.62
N LEU A 18 -3.99 -18.55 -1.73
CA LEU A 18 -4.32 -18.53 -0.29
C LEU A 18 -5.65 -17.83 0.00
N MET A 19 -5.94 -16.72 -0.69
CA MET A 19 -7.23 -16.02 -0.56
C MET A 19 -8.40 -16.89 -1.05
N MET A 20 -8.25 -17.56 -2.20
CA MET A 20 -9.28 -18.45 -2.75
C MET A 20 -9.51 -19.68 -1.87
N LEU A 21 -8.43 -20.25 -1.31
CA LEU A 21 -8.54 -21.34 -0.34
C LEU A 21 -9.28 -20.89 0.91
N ASN A 22 -8.96 -19.72 1.48
CA ASN A 22 -9.68 -19.20 2.64
C ASN A 22 -11.19 -19.07 2.37
N TYR A 23 -11.55 -18.51 1.21
CA TYR A 23 -12.95 -18.37 0.81
C TYR A 23 -13.66 -19.72 0.64
N TRP A 24 -12.98 -20.71 0.06
CA TRP A 24 -13.55 -22.04 -0.15
C TRP A 24 -13.73 -22.84 1.15
N LEU A 25 -12.75 -22.77 2.07
CA LEU A 25 -12.78 -23.55 3.31
C LEU A 25 -13.69 -22.93 4.39
N THR A 26 -13.91 -21.62 4.36
CA THR A 26 -14.62 -20.93 5.44
C THR A 26 -16.13 -20.99 5.25
N LEU A 27 -16.85 -21.37 6.30
CA LEU A 27 -18.32 -21.33 6.32
C LEU A 27 -18.80 -19.88 6.46
N MET A 28 -19.24 -19.28 5.36
CA MET A 28 -19.77 -17.92 5.34
C MET A 28 -21.24 -17.89 5.81
N LYS A 29 -21.45 -17.47 7.06
CA LYS A 29 -22.77 -17.13 7.63
C LYS A 29 -22.79 -15.64 7.99
N PRO A 30 -23.19 -14.76 7.05
CA PRO A 30 -23.32 -13.33 7.32
C PRO A 30 -24.54 -13.07 8.19
N ASP A 31 -24.40 -12.15 9.13
CA ASP A 31 -25.46 -11.60 9.97
C ASP A 31 -25.24 -10.09 10.08
N ASN A 32 -26.28 -9.30 10.29
CA ASN A 32 -26.19 -7.83 10.31
C ASN A 32 -25.23 -7.34 11.41
N GLU A 33 -25.28 -7.96 12.60
CA GLU A 33 -24.36 -7.65 13.71
C GLU A 33 -22.92 -8.12 13.44
N LYS A 34 -22.72 -9.14 12.62
CA LYS A 34 -21.38 -9.61 12.22
C LYS A 34 -20.77 -8.73 11.13
N LEU A 35 -21.61 -8.08 10.34
CA LEU A 35 -21.23 -7.17 9.27
C LEU A 35 -21.14 -5.70 9.74
N SER A 36 -21.62 -5.39 10.94
CA SER A 36 -21.52 -4.04 11.52
C SER A 36 -20.09 -3.71 11.96
N PRO A 37 -19.68 -2.43 11.95
CA PRO A 37 -18.37 -2.01 12.44
C PRO A 37 -18.17 -2.33 13.92
N TYR A 38 -17.00 -2.85 14.28
CA TYR A 38 -16.66 -3.12 15.67
C TYR A 38 -16.11 -1.86 16.36
N GLU A 39 -16.87 -1.28 17.29
CA GLU A 39 -16.42 -0.18 18.16
C GLU A 39 -16.45 -0.61 19.63
N CYS A 40 -15.61 -1.58 19.99
CA CYS A 40 -15.49 -2.12 21.36
C CYS A 40 -16.80 -2.68 21.94
N GLY A 41 -17.73 -3.14 21.09
CA GLY A 41 -19.05 -3.64 21.49
C GLY A 41 -20.14 -2.56 21.59
N PHE A 42 -19.84 -1.34 21.15
CA PHE A 42 -20.81 -0.25 21.01
C PHE A 42 -21.17 -0.02 19.54
N ASP A 43 -22.35 0.57 19.31
CA ASP A 43 -22.73 1.07 18.01
C ASP A 43 -21.85 2.27 17.63
N PRO A 44 -21.41 2.37 16.36
CA PRO A 44 -20.56 3.46 15.95
C PRO A 44 -21.29 4.81 16.08
N LEU A 45 -20.66 5.74 16.81
CA LEU A 45 -21.24 7.06 17.09
C LEU A 45 -21.32 7.92 15.82
N GLU A 46 -20.28 7.84 14.98
CA GLU A 46 -20.15 8.56 13.72
C GLU A 46 -19.45 7.68 12.68
N SER A 47 -19.36 8.14 11.44
CA SER A 47 -18.59 7.44 10.42
C SER A 47 -17.10 7.41 10.78
N ALA A 48 -16.39 6.34 10.41
CA ALA A 48 -14.93 6.26 10.55
C ALA A 48 -14.16 7.32 9.72
N ARG A 49 -14.85 8.12 8.88
CA ARG A 49 -14.27 9.19 8.07
C ARG A 49 -14.30 10.51 8.82
N LEU A 50 -13.53 10.56 9.90
CA LEU A 50 -13.36 11.78 10.70
C LEU A 50 -12.42 12.77 10.01
N PRO A 51 -12.59 14.09 10.21
CA PRO A 51 -11.62 15.08 9.76
C PRO A 51 -10.26 14.77 10.39
N PHE A 52 -9.29 14.50 9.53
CA PHE A 52 -7.95 14.11 9.95
C PHE A 52 -7.11 15.33 10.32
N SER A 53 -6.13 15.15 11.22
CA SER A 53 -5.30 16.27 11.64
C SER A 53 -4.40 16.75 10.50
N ILE A 54 -4.30 18.07 10.31
CA ILE A 54 -3.51 18.72 9.26
C ILE A 54 -2.02 18.32 9.34
N ARG A 55 -1.52 17.98 10.54
CA ARG A 55 -0.11 17.62 10.75
C ARG A 55 0.31 16.41 9.91
N PHE A 56 -0.51 15.37 9.85
CA PHE A 56 -0.20 14.20 9.05
C PHE A 56 -0.35 14.47 7.54
N PHE A 57 -1.25 15.37 7.15
CA PHE A 57 -1.35 15.83 5.77
C PHE A 57 -0.07 16.56 5.32
N LEU A 58 0.51 17.41 6.19
CA LEU A 58 1.79 18.06 5.91
C LEU A 58 2.93 17.04 5.73
N VAL A 59 2.93 15.94 6.49
CA VAL A 59 3.92 14.85 6.30
C VAL A 59 3.80 14.23 4.91
N ALA A 60 2.59 14.03 4.39
CA ALA A 60 2.38 13.49 3.04
C ALA A 60 2.87 14.45 1.94
N ILE A 61 2.63 15.76 2.08
CA ILE A 61 3.15 16.77 1.15
C ILE A 61 4.69 16.80 1.21
N LEU A 62 5.25 16.78 2.41
CA LEU A 62 6.69 16.80 2.61
C LEU A 62 7.34 15.54 2.00
N PHE A 63 6.73 14.37 2.18
CA PHE A 63 7.16 13.13 1.53
C PHE A 63 7.15 13.26 0.00
N LEU A 64 6.09 13.82 -0.58
CA LEU A 64 6.00 14.01 -2.04
C LEU A 64 7.11 14.93 -2.56
N LEU A 65 7.37 16.05 -1.87
CA LEU A 65 8.43 16.98 -2.27
C LEU A 65 9.81 16.33 -2.18
N PHE A 66 10.12 15.65 -1.08
CA PHE A 66 11.42 14.98 -0.94
C PHE A 66 11.59 13.79 -1.87
N ASP A 67 10.54 13.04 -2.18
CA ASP A 67 10.61 11.94 -3.16
C ASP A 67 10.94 12.48 -4.56
N LEU A 68 10.36 13.62 -4.94
CA LEU A 68 10.70 14.31 -6.19
C LEU A 68 12.15 14.81 -6.18
N GLU A 69 12.64 15.37 -5.08
CA GLU A 69 14.05 15.78 -4.96
C GLU A 69 15.00 14.58 -5.09
N ILE A 70 14.70 13.45 -4.44
CA ILE A 70 15.51 12.22 -4.53
C ILE A 70 15.50 11.68 -5.96
N ALA A 71 14.35 11.67 -6.63
CA ALA A 71 14.25 11.24 -8.02
C ALA A 71 15.12 12.10 -8.96
N LEU A 72 15.20 13.42 -8.72
CA LEU A 72 16.08 14.34 -9.46
C LEU A 72 17.57 14.15 -9.13
N LEU A 73 17.91 13.71 -7.92
CA LEU A 73 19.30 13.43 -7.50
C LEU A 73 19.79 12.03 -7.94
N LEU A 74 18.88 11.08 -8.21
CA LEU A 74 19.20 9.71 -8.61
C LEU A 74 20.14 9.58 -9.83
N PRO A 75 20.09 10.43 -10.88
CA PRO A 75 21.01 10.33 -12.01
C PRO A 75 22.42 10.89 -11.77
N LEU A 76 22.70 11.53 -10.62
CA LEU A 76 24.00 12.14 -10.34
C LEU A 76 25.20 11.15 -10.46
N PRO A 77 25.11 9.89 -9.99
CA PRO A 77 26.20 8.92 -10.14
C PRO A 77 26.43 8.44 -11.57
N TRP A 78 25.55 8.75 -12.52
CA TRP A 78 25.86 8.55 -13.94
C TRP A 78 26.44 9.82 -14.52
N ALA A 79 25.87 10.99 -14.19
CA ALA A 79 26.31 12.29 -14.67
C ALA A 79 27.79 12.60 -14.33
N MET A 80 28.26 12.22 -13.14
CA MET A 80 29.64 12.49 -12.70
C MET A 80 30.71 11.66 -13.44
N GLN A 81 30.31 10.59 -14.13
CA GLN A 81 31.22 9.67 -14.83
C GLN A 81 31.31 9.98 -16.33
N LEU A 82 30.55 10.95 -16.84
CA LEU A 82 30.67 11.37 -18.24
C LEU A 82 31.96 12.18 -18.44
N PRO A 83 32.81 11.82 -19.42
CA PRO A 83 34.06 12.53 -19.70
C PRO A 83 33.85 13.91 -20.34
N HIS A 84 32.65 14.19 -20.85
CA HIS A 84 32.26 15.51 -21.36
C HIS A 84 30.83 15.84 -20.90
N PRO A 85 30.59 17.03 -20.33
CA PRO A 85 29.24 17.49 -20.03
C PRO A 85 28.56 17.93 -21.32
N THR A 86 27.47 17.28 -21.68
CA THR A 86 26.46 17.78 -22.63
C THR A 86 25.10 17.64 -21.99
#